data_AF-A0A9R1RUB5-F1
#
_entry.id   AF-A0A9R1RUB5-F1
#
_cell.length_a   1.000
_cell.length_b   1.000
_cell.length_c   1.000
_cell.angle_alpha   90.00
_cell.angle_beta   90.00
_cell.angle_gamma   90.00
#
_symmetry.space_group_name_H-M   'P 1'
#
loop_
_entity.id
_entity.type
_entity.pdbx_description
1 polymer ?
#
loop_
_entity_poly.entity_id
_entity_poly.type
_entity_poly.pdbx_seq_one_letter_code
_entity_poly.pdbx_strand_id
1 'polypeptide(L)'
;MPRGQASSVSTREKPRVDAVVVSDKDNGRHRRSAYLLLGLLIVFLHGSWSVYRMQFANLPLPLDAEQAGKRGFSEASALKHVKYLTGLGPHPVGSDSLDLAVQYVYAEAEKIKKTAHPDVDVQLELFHTDIGANRLAGGLFKGKTILYSDLKHVILRFVPKYLPEAEENLILVSSHIDTVFTTGGAGDCSSCVGVMLELARGVAQWAHGFKSGVLFLFNTGEEEGLVGAHSFITQHHWRNSVRFAVDLEAMGIGGKSTLFQGTHQWALESFAAVAKYPSAQIAIQDIFNSGAINSATDFQIYLEVAGLPGLDFAYTDMTSVYHTKNDKIEHLKPGSLQHNGENMLAFLLHAASSQKFMEDAHEAKQESVEQKKAIFFDILSKTNE
;
A
#
# COMPACT_ATOMS: atom_id res chain seq x y z
N MET A 1 -55.26 7.69 -77.74
CA MET A 1 -55.35 8.01 -79.19
C MET A 1 -54.29 9.06 -79.53
N PRO A 2 -53.75 9.09 -80.77
CA PRO A 2 -52.32 9.28 -81.01
C PRO A 2 -51.91 10.61 -81.69
N ARG A 3 -50.58 10.83 -81.78
CA ARG A 3 -49.79 11.69 -82.71
C ARG A 3 -49.98 13.24 -82.60
N GLY A 4 -48.96 14.09 -82.73
CA GLY A 4 -47.56 13.88 -83.12
C GLY A 4 -46.66 15.13 -83.00
N GLN A 5 -45.37 14.89 -83.25
CA GLN A 5 -44.24 15.73 -83.72
C GLN A 5 -44.57 17.13 -84.32
N ALA A 6 -43.71 18.15 -84.39
CA ALA A 6 -42.31 18.39 -83.99
C ALA A 6 -41.92 19.85 -84.34
N SER A 7 -40.79 20.32 -83.76
CA SER A 7 -39.89 21.40 -84.26
C SER A 7 -40.45 22.85 -84.29
N SER A 8 -39.71 23.95 -84.16
CA SER A 8 -38.28 24.25 -84.26
C SER A 8 -37.94 25.59 -83.56
N VAL A 9 -36.64 25.78 -83.32
CA VAL A 9 -35.91 26.89 -82.69
C VAL A 9 -36.08 28.27 -83.35
N SER A 10 -36.05 29.36 -82.58
CA SER A 10 -35.33 30.59 -82.94
C SER A 10 -35.08 31.52 -81.73
N THR A 11 -33.82 31.85 -81.55
CA THR A 11 -33.18 32.72 -80.55
C THR A 11 -33.50 34.22 -80.70
N ARG A 12 -33.57 34.96 -79.59
CA ARG A 12 -32.94 36.29 -79.47
C ARG A 12 -32.84 36.76 -78.01
N GLU A 13 -31.61 36.96 -77.54
CA GLU A 13 -31.26 37.60 -76.27
C GLU A 13 -31.71 39.06 -76.21
N LYS A 14 -31.95 39.55 -74.97
CA LYS A 14 -31.56 40.90 -74.52
C LYS A 14 -31.35 40.94 -73.00
N PRO A 15 -30.47 41.82 -72.50
CA PRO A 15 -29.72 41.63 -71.26
C PRO A 15 -30.43 42.24 -70.04
N ARG A 16 -30.07 41.78 -68.84
CA ARG A 16 -30.47 42.42 -67.58
C ARG A 16 -29.25 42.60 -66.68
N VAL A 17 -29.04 43.86 -66.31
CA VAL A 17 -28.05 44.35 -65.34
C VAL A 17 -28.73 44.39 -63.96
N ASP A 18 -27.90 44.23 -62.94
CA ASP A 18 -28.12 44.41 -61.48
C ASP A 18 -28.76 43.28 -60.67
N ALA A 19 -27.90 42.58 -59.92
CA ALA A 19 -27.94 42.56 -58.45
C ALA A 19 -26.65 41.91 -57.90
N VAL A 20 -25.69 42.75 -57.49
CA VAL A 20 -24.56 42.32 -56.64
C VAL A 20 -25.07 42.32 -55.19
N VAL A 21 -25.25 41.12 -54.62
CA VAL A 21 -25.45 40.95 -53.18
C VAL A 21 -24.52 39.83 -52.69
N VAL A 22 -23.46 40.29 -52.01
CA VAL A 22 -22.79 39.70 -50.84
C VAL A 22 -22.25 38.27 -50.96
N SER A 23 -20.92 38.16 -51.04
CA SER A 23 -20.17 37.07 -50.41
C SER A 23 -18.67 37.41 -50.40
N ASP A 24 -18.17 38.00 -49.32
CA ASP A 24 -16.99 37.45 -48.65
C ASP A 24 -16.78 38.10 -47.28
N LYS A 25 -17.42 37.53 -46.25
CA LYS A 25 -16.79 37.49 -44.93
C LYS A 25 -16.21 36.09 -44.83
N ASP A 26 -14.96 35.95 -45.27
CA ASP A 26 -14.13 34.81 -44.95
C ASP A 26 -13.95 34.79 -43.43
N ASN A 27 -14.88 34.08 -42.77
CA ASN A 27 -14.80 33.74 -41.38
C ASN A 27 -13.67 32.72 -41.26
N GLY A 28 -12.45 33.23 -41.11
CA GLY A 28 -11.24 32.46 -40.83
C GLY A 28 -11.37 31.67 -39.53
N ARG A 29 -12.13 30.57 -39.56
CA ARG A 29 -11.96 29.47 -38.61
C ARG A 29 -10.60 28.89 -38.93
N HIS A 30 -9.59 29.22 -38.12
CA HIS A 30 -8.30 28.54 -38.10
C HIS A 30 -8.54 27.03 -37.94
N ARG A 31 -8.67 26.33 -39.05
CA ARG A 31 -8.79 24.89 -39.09
C ARG A 31 -7.39 24.37 -38.81
N ARG A 32 -7.09 24.13 -37.52
CA ARG A 32 -5.80 23.61 -37.08
C ARG A 32 -5.42 22.45 -38.00
N SER A 33 -4.25 22.55 -38.62
CA SER A 33 -3.76 21.54 -39.56
C SER A 33 -3.81 20.16 -38.90
N ALA A 34 -4.30 19.14 -39.60
CA ALA A 34 -4.36 17.77 -39.07
C ALA A 34 -2.99 17.29 -38.57
N TYR A 35 -1.91 17.76 -39.20
CA TYR A 35 -0.53 17.52 -38.77
C TYR A 35 -0.19 18.13 -37.40
N LEU A 36 -0.77 19.28 -37.05
CA LEU A 36 -0.60 19.90 -35.74
C LEU A 36 -1.36 19.13 -34.66
N LEU A 37 -2.57 18.65 -34.95
CA LEU A 37 -3.31 17.79 -34.02
C LEU A 37 -2.62 16.44 -33.83
N LEU A 38 -2.08 15.85 -34.90
CA LEU A 38 -1.30 14.62 -34.83
C LEU A 38 0.00 14.82 -34.04
N GLY A 39 0.72 15.93 -34.27
CA GLY A 39 1.92 16.27 -33.50
C GLY A 39 1.63 16.45 -32.01
N LEU A 40 0.55 17.16 -31.66
CA LEU A 40 0.12 17.31 -30.27
C LEU A 40 -0.28 15.97 -29.63
N LEU A 41 -0.95 15.08 -30.38
CA LEU A 41 -1.29 13.75 -29.90
C LEU A 41 -0.04 12.91 -29.62
N ILE A 42 0.95 12.93 -30.51
CA ILE A 42 2.23 12.22 -30.32
C ILE A 42 2.94 12.74 -29.07
N VAL A 43 3.06 14.07 -28.92
CA VAL A 43 3.67 14.67 -27.72
C VAL A 43 2.90 14.30 -26.46
N PHE A 44 1.56 14.32 -26.49
CA PHE A 44 0.72 13.92 -25.37
C PHE A 44 0.91 12.45 -25.01
N LEU A 45 0.95 11.54 -25.99
CA LEU A 45 1.15 10.11 -25.76
C LEU A 45 2.56 9.81 -25.21
N HIS A 46 3.61 10.41 -25.79
CA HIS A 46 4.97 10.23 -25.28
C HIS A 46 5.17 10.89 -23.91
N GLY A 47 4.56 12.06 -23.67
CA GLY A 47 4.56 12.73 -22.39
C GLY A 47 3.87 11.88 -21.32
N SER A 48 2.66 11.39 -21.61
CA SER A 48 1.90 10.51 -20.72
C SER A 48 2.64 9.19 -20.44
N TRP A 49 3.23 8.58 -21.47
CA TRP A 49 4.03 7.37 -21.31
C TRP A 49 5.29 7.61 -20.45
N SER A 50 5.96 8.76 -20.63
CA SER A 50 7.14 9.11 -19.85
C SER A 50 6.78 9.36 -18.38
N VAL A 51 5.70 10.11 -18.12
CA VAL A 51 5.17 10.31 -16.76
C VAL A 51 4.79 8.98 -16.14
N TYR A 52 4.06 8.13 -16.86
CA TYR A 52 3.69 6.79 -16.38
C TYR A 52 4.93 5.96 -16.01
N ARG A 53 5.96 5.96 -16.86
CA ARG A 53 7.20 5.21 -16.62
C ARG A 53 7.95 5.72 -15.40
N MET A 54 8.06 7.04 -15.23
CA MET A 54 8.72 7.64 -14.08
C MET A 54 7.95 7.38 -12.78
N GLN A 55 6.63 7.57 -12.82
CA GLN A 55 5.79 7.50 -11.63
C GLN A 55 5.47 6.07 -11.19
N PHE A 56 5.23 5.15 -12.11
CA PHE A 56 4.72 3.80 -11.78
C PHE A 56 5.68 2.67 -12.16
N ALA A 57 6.50 2.82 -13.21
CA ALA A 57 7.31 1.71 -13.72
C ALA A 57 8.76 1.66 -13.21
N ASN A 58 9.22 2.70 -12.50
CA ASN A 58 10.58 2.76 -11.98
C ASN A 58 10.66 2.12 -10.59
N LEU A 59 11.12 0.86 -10.53
CA LEU A 59 11.39 0.13 -9.30
C LEU A 59 12.90 0.11 -9.03
N PRO A 60 13.32 0.10 -7.74
CA PRO A 60 14.72 -0.08 -7.40
C PRO A 60 15.25 -1.44 -7.84
N LEU A 61 16.56 -1.54 -7.99
CA LEU A 61 17.22 -2.81 -8.27
C LEU A 61 17.07 -3.73 -7.04
N PRO A 62 16.60 -4.98 -7.22
CA PRO A 62 16.50 -5.92 -6.13
C PRO A 62 17.89 -6.28 -5.62
N LEU A 63 18.10 -6.17 -4.30
CA LEU A 63 19.38 -6.49 -3.67
C LEU A 63 19.42 -7.91 -3.14
N ASP A 64 20.56 -8.57 -3.30
CA ASP A 64 20.86 -9.81 -2.60
C ASP A 64 21.34 -9.57 -1.15
N ALA A 65 21.55 -10.65 -0.41
CA ALA A 65 21.94 -10.57 1.01
C ALA A 65 23.35 -10.00 1.22
N GLU A 66 24.25 -10.14 0.23
CA GLU A 66 25.61 -9.60 0.31
C GLU A 66 25.58 -8.09 0.08
N GLN A 67 24.87 -7.65 -0.97
CA GLN A 67 24.68 -6.24 -1.30
C GLN A 67 23.97 -5.46 -0.20
N ALA A 68 22.92 -6.04 0.39
CA ALA A 68 22.19 -5.43 1.52
C ALA A 68 23.01 -5.44 2.82
N GLY A 69 23.91 -6.42 2.98
CA GLY A 69 24.65 -6.66 4.20
C GLY A 69 23.74 -6.92 5.41
N LYS A 70 24.32 -6.82 6.61
CA LYS A 70 23.56 -7.09 7.85
C LYS A 70 22.50 -6.03 8.18
N ARG A 71 22.67 -4.80 7.68
CA ARG A 71 21.90 -3.63 8.11
C ARG A 71 20.97 -3.06 7.05
N GLY A 72 21.13 -3.43 5.78
CA GLY A 72 20.23 -3.05 4.70
C GLY A 72 19.07 -4.04 4.55
N PHE A 73 18.24 -3.81 3.55
CA PHE A 73 17.12 -4.68 3.17
C PHE A 73 17.48 -5.47 1.91
N SER A 74 17.25 -6.78 1.90
CA SER A 74 17.44 -7.66 0.74
C SER A 74 16.11 -8.22 0.24
N GLU A 75 15.71 -7.83 -0.97
CA GLU A 75 14.61 -8.46 -1.68
C GLU A 75 14.82 -9.96 -1.88
N ALA A 76 16.06 -10.41 -2.15
CA ALA A 76 16.32 -11.84 -2.33
C ALA A 76 16.03 -12.66 -1.06
N SER A 77 16.28 -12.09 0.13
CA SER A 77 15.93 -12.71 1.41
C SER A 77 14.42 -12.68 1.64
N ALA A 78 13.78 -11.52 1.47
CA ALA A 78 12.33 -11.37 1.59
C ALA A 78 11.58 -12.36 0.68
N LEU A 79 12.00 -12.48 -0.59
CA LEU A 79 11.41 -13.35 -1.60
C LEU A 79 11.48 -14.83 -1.23
N LYS A 80 12.45 -15.28 -0.42
CA LYS A 80 12.49 -16.67 0.08
C LYS A 80 11.30 -16.95 1.00
N HIS A 81 10.93 -15.99 1.84
CA HIS A 81 9.77 -16.10 2.70
C HIS A 81 8.47 -16.12 1.89
N VAL A 82 8.35 -15.23 0.90
CA VAL A 82 7.20 -15.23 -0.03
C VAL A 82 7.06 -16.59 -0.73
N LYS A 83 8.16 -17.15 -1.25
CA LYS A 83 8.18 -18.46 -1.92
C LYS A 83 7.74 -19.60 -1.02
N TYR A 84 8.15 -19.57 0.25
CA TYR A 84 7.78 -20.61 1.20
C TYR A 84 6.28 -20.55 1.50
N LEU A 85 5.78 -19.37 1.88
CA LEU A 85 4.37 -19.17 2.27
C LEU A 85 3.43 -19.49 1.10
N THR A 86 3.72 -18.95 -0.08
CA THR A 86 2.94 -19.26 -1.30
C THR A 86 2.99 -20.74 -1.68
N GLY A 87 4.10 -21.42 -1.40
CA GLY A 87 4.29 -22.85 -1.63
C GLY A 87 3.39 -23.75 -0.77
N LEU A 88 2.83 -23.24 0.34
CA LEU A 88 1.85 -23.95 1.16
C LEU A 88 0.47 -24.05 0.47
N GLY A 89 0.24 -23.27 -0.58
CA GLY A 89 -1.08 -23.07 -1.17
C GLY A 89 -1.95 -22.14 -0.30
N PRO A 90 -3.27 -22.07 -0.54
CA PRO A 90 -4.16 -21.28 0.29
C PRO A 90 -4.10 -21.69 1.76
N HIS A 91 -3.98 -20.70 2.65
CA HIS A 91 -3.90 -20.86 4.09
C HIS A 91 -4.88 -19.91 4.82
N PRO A 92 -6.19 -20.07 4.60
CA PRO A 92 -7.21 -19.31 5.32
C PRO A 92 -7.28 -19.70 6.80
N VAL A 93 -7.94 -18.87 7.59
CA VAL A 93 -8.20 -19.12 9.02
C VAL A 93 -8.79 -20.51 9.23
N GLY A 94 -8.25 -21.23 10.22
CA GLY A 94 -8.68 -22.59 10.59
C GLY A 94 -8.14 -23.71 9.70
N SER A 95 -7.29 -23.42 8.72
CA SER A 95 -6.63 -24.44 7.89
C SER A 95 -5.32 -24.95 8.52
N ASP A 96 -4.98 -26.22 8.27
CA ASP A 96 -3.68 -26.80 8.65
C ASP A 96 -2.51 -26.04 7.99
N SER A 97 -2.71 -25.53 6.76
CA SER A 97 -1.71 -24.74 6.05
C SER A 97 -1.39 -23.42 6.78
N LEU A 98 -2.39 -22.80 7.43
CA LEU A 98 -2.14 -21.60 8.24
C LEU A 98 -1.28 -21.91 9.46
N ASP A 99 -1.51 -23.05 10.12
CA ASP A 99 -0.67 -23.48 11.24
C ASP A 99 0.79 -23.69 10.80
N LEU A 100 1.02 -24.26 9.61
CA LEU A 100 2.35 -24.38 9.02
C LEU A 100 2.97 -23.01 8.69
N ALA A 101 2.18 -22.06 8.19
CA ALA A 101 2.62 -20.71 7.90
C ALA A 101 3.04 -19.96 9.18
N VAL A 102 2.22 -20.02 10.23
CA VAL A 102 2.51 -19.43 11.55
C VAL A 102 3.78 -20.04 12.16
N GLN A 103 3.93 -21.37 12.11
CA GLN A 103 5.14 -22.05 12.58
C GLN A 103 6.39 -21.60 11.82
N TYR A 104 6.29 -21.43 10.51
CA TYR A 104 7.39 -20.94 9.69
C TYR A 104 7.78 -19.50 10.09
N VAL A 105 6.82 -18.59 10.18
CA VAL A 105 7.06 -17.19 10.57
C VAL A 105 7.69 -17.13 11.97
N TYR A 106 7.20 -17.93 12.92
CA TYR A 106 7.77 -18.02 14.26
C TYR A 106 9.23 -18.53 14.23
N ALA A 107 9.53 -19.55 13.44
CA ALA A 107 10.88 -20.10 13.31
C ALA A 107 11.86 -19.09 12.68
N GLU A 108 11.44 -18.34 11.67
CA GLU A 108 12.26 -17.26 11.08
C GLU A 108 12.47 -16.10 12.07
N ALA A 109 11.42 -15.70 12.80
CA ALA A 109 11.52 -14.71 13.87
C ALA A 109 12.49 -15.15 14.98
N GLU A 110 12.52 -16.43 15.33
CA GLU A 110 13.45 -16.98 16.31
C GLU A 110 14.91 -16.89 15.83
N LYS A 111 15.16 -17.12 14.53
CA LYS A 111 16.50 -16.92 13.93
C LYS A 111 16.93 -15.46 13.97
N ILE A 112 16.01 -14.53 13.70
CA ILE A 112 16.26 -13.08 13.80
C ILE A 112 16.65 -12.72 15.24
N LYS A 113 15.88 -13.19 16.23
CA LYS A 113 16.18 -13.01 17.65
C LYS A 113 17.59 -13.51 18.02
N LYS A 114 17.98 -14.71 17.55
CA LYS A 114 19.31 -15.30 17.82
C LYS A 114 20.48 -14.55 17.19
N THR A 115 20.23 -13.78 16.13
CA THR A 115 21.27 -13.06 15.36
C THR A 115 21.25 -11.55 15.62
N ALA A 116 20.38 -11.07 16.52
CA ALA A 116 20.25 -9.68 16.87
C ALA A 116 21.53 -9.08 17.47
N HIS A 117 21.66 -7.76 17.37
CA HIS A 117 22.77 -7.04 17.98
C HIS A 117 22.77 -7.26 19.52
N PRO A 118 23.93 -7.42 20.17
CA PRO A 118 24.00 -7.74 21.61
C PRO A 118 23.25 -6.77 22.52
N ASP A 119 23.17 -5.50 22.15
CA ASP A 119 22.51 -4.42 22.92
C ASP A 119 21.02 -4.24 22.59
N VAL A 120 20.45 -5.11 21.75
CA VAL A 120 19.03 -5.16 21.45
C VAL A 120 18.40 -6.30 22.24
N ASP A 121 17.33 -6.00 22.97
CA ASP A 121 16.45 -7.03 23.50
C ASP A 121 15.37 -7.36 22.48
N VAL A 122 15.22 -8.65 22.19
CA VAL A 122 14.28 -9.17 21.21
C VAL A 122 13.36 -10.18 21.88
N GLN A 123 12.08 -9.82 21.96
CA GLN A 123 11.06 -10.63 22.60
C GLN A 123 10.14 -11.19 21.53
N LEU A 124 9.93 -12.50 21.56
CA LEU A 124 9.16 -13.24 20.56
C LEU A 124 8.07 -14.01 21.30
N GLU A 125 6.82 -13.76 20.92
CA GLU A 125 5.65 -14.42 21.48
C GLU A 125 4.80 -15.04 20.38
N LEU A 126 4.29 -16.25 20.65
CA LEU A 126 3.21 -16.85 19.89
C LEU A 126 1.92 -16.57 20.64
N PHE A 127 1.24 -15.50 20.24
CA PHE A 127 0.04 -15.01 20.91
C PHE A 127 -1.18 -15.79 20.43
N HIS A 128 -1.87 -16.43 21.39
CA HIS A 128 -3.13 -17.12 21.16
C HIS A 128 -4.28 -16.28 21.70
N THR A 129 -5.29 -16.06 20.87
CA THR A 129 -6.40 -15.17 21.22
C THR A 129 -7.51 -15.91 21.95
N ASP A 130 -8.08 -15.29 22.96
CA ASP A 130 -9.36 -15.68 23.53
C ASP A 130 -10.53 -15.32 22.58
N ILE A 131 -11.72 -15.82 22.92
CA ILE A 131 -12.94 -15.49 22.18
C ILE A 131 -13.15 -13.97 22.17
N GLY A 132 -13.48 -13.43 20.99
CA GLY A 132 -13.82 -12.03 20.84
C GLY A 132 -14.88 -11.78 19.78
N ALA A 133 -15.37 -10.54 19.76
CA ALA A 133 -16.36 -10.07 18.81
C ALA A 133 -15.93 -8.73 18.24
N ASN A 134 -15.76 -8.65 16.92
CA ASN A 134 -15.50 -7.40 16.20
C ASN A 134 -16.82 -6.88 15.61
N ARG A 135 -17.15 -5.60 15.85
CA ARG A 135 -18.30 -4.93 15.26
C ARG A 135 -17.91 -3.54 14.78
N LEU A 136 -17.63 -3.41 13.48
CA LEU A 136 -17.16 -2.15 12.90
C LEU A 136 -18.30 -1.16 12.64
N ALA A 137 -17.97 0.12 12.88
CA ALA A 137 -18.86 1.25 12.65
C ALA A 137 -18.73 1.83 11.23
N GLY A 138 -17.58 1.62 10.58
CA GLY A 138 -17.28 2.05 9.21
C GLY A 138 -16.83 0.90 8.28
N GLY A 139 -16.48 1.26 7.04
CA GLY A 139 -15.85 0.35 6.07
C GLY A 139 -16.73 -0.80 5.56
N LEU A 140 -16.07 -1.76 4.90
CA LEU A 140 -16.69 -2.93 4.24
C LEU A 140 -17.50 -3.82 5.20
N PHE A 141 -17.12 -3.86 6.47
CA PHE A 141 -17.75 -4.69 7.51
C PHE A 141 -18.74 -3.91 8.39
N LYS A 142 -19.12 -2.69 8.01
CA LYS A 142 -20.05 -1.84 8.77
C LYS A 142 -21.31 -2.59 9.19
N GLY A 143 -21.57 -2.61 10.49
CA GLY A 143 -22.78 -3.19 11.08
C GLY A 143 -22.78 -4.73 11.18
N LYS A 144 -21.75 -5.41 10.67
CA LYS A 144 -21.55 -6.85 10.86
C LYS A 144 -20.91 -7.08 12.23
N THR A 145 -21.30 -8.15 12.90
CA THR A 145 -20.61 -8.64 14.11
C THR A 145 -19.95 -9.95 13.75
N ILE A 146 -18.64 -10.01 13.84
CA ILE A 146 -17.82 -11.17 13.49
C ILE A 146 -17.25 -11.73 14.79
N LEU A 147 -17.51 -13.00 15.05
CA LEU A 147 -16.99 -13.72 16.20
C LEU A 147 -15.73 -14.47 15.78
N TYR A 148 -14.73 -14.46 16.64
CA TYR A 148 -13.48 -15.19 16.43
C TYR A 148 -13.02 -15.84 17.73
N SER A 149 -12.18 -16.86 17.59
CA SER A 149 -11.55 -17.58 18.69
C SER A 149 -10.34 -18.34 18.16
N ASP A 150 -9.34 -18.60 19.01
CA ASP A 150 -8.20 -19.48 18.69
C ASP A 150 -7.39 -19.01 17.47
N LEU A 151 -7.30 -17.69 17.26
CA LEU A 151 -6.35 -17.13 16.31
C LEU A 151 -4.95 -17.18 16.91
N LYS A 152 -3.94 -17.34 16.04
CA LYS A 152 -2.53 -17.44 16.42
C LYS A 152 -1.75 -16.35 15.72
N HIS A 153 -1.04 -15.52 16.47
CA HIS A 153 -0.24 -14.43 15.92
C HIS A 153 1.21 -14.59 16.33
N VAL A 154 2.13 -14.21 15.45
CA VAL A 154 3.55 -14.12 15.80
C VAL A 154 3.86 -12.67 16.08
N ILE A 155 4.38 -12.39 17.27
CA ILE A 155 4.70 -11.03 17.72
C ILE A 155 6.18 -10.94 18.05
N LEU A 156 6.88 -9.98 17.45
CA LEU A 156 8.31 -9.78 17.61
C LEU A 156 8.61 -8.33 17.98
N ARG A 157 9.05 -8.11 19.23
CA ARG A 157 9.34 -6.80 19.82
C ARG A 157 10.84 -6.56 19.91
N PHE A 158 11.28 -5.38 19.47
CA PHE A 158 12.66 -4.93 19.51
C PHE A 158 12.78 -3.67 20.38
N VAL A 159 13.60 -3.73 21.43
CA VAL A 159 13.89 -2.58 22.29
C VAL A 159 15.38 -2.48 22.60
N PRO A 160 15.94 -1.26 22.76
CA PRO A 160 17.30 -1.07 23.27
C PRO A 160 17.38 -1.52 24.74
N LYS A 161 18.38 -2.35 25.10
CA LYS A 161 18.54 -2.88 26.47
C LYS A 161 18.77 -1.83 27.56
N TYR A 162 19.26 -0.65 27.18
CA TYR A 162 19.69 0.39 28.10
C TYR A 162 18.67 1.54 28.25
N LEU A 163 17.50 1.44 27.59
CA LEU A 163 16.45 2.46 27.64
C LEU A 163 15.09 1.79 27.89
N PRO A 164 14.74 1.48 29.15
CA PRO A 164 13.48 0.84 29.52
C PRO A 164 12.23 1.59 29.04
N GLU A 165 12.30 2.92 28.93
CA GLU A 165 11.21 3.78 28.46
C GLU A 165 10.77 3.46 27.01
N ALA A 166 11.65 2.82 26.23
CA ALA A 166 11.32 2.34 24.89
C ALA A 166 10.27 1.23 24.91
N GLU A 167 10.11 0.49 26.03
CA GLU A 167 9.08 -0.54 26.18
C GLU A 167 7.66 0.02 26.29
N GLU A 168 7.54 1.28 26.70
CA GLU A 168 6.26 1.99 26.84
C GLU A 168 5.85 2.72 25.55
N ASN A 169 6.75 2.75 24.56
CA ASN A 169 6.64 3.56 23.36
C ASN A 169 6.99 2.72 22.15
N LEU A 170 5.97 2.09 21.54
CA LEU A 170 6.13 1.17 20.44
C LEU A 170 5.55 1.72 19.13
N ILE A 171 6.31 1.55 18.06
CA ILE A 171 5.82 1.63 16.67
C ILE A 171 5.42 0.22 16.25
N LEU A 172 4.14 0.04 15.93
CA LEU A 172 3.60 -1.22 15.41
C LEU A 172 3.81 -1.27 13.89
N VAL A 173 4.33 -2.39 13.40
CA VAL A 173 4.34 -2.77 11.98
C VAL A 173 3.51 -4.03 11.85
N SER A 174 2.43 -3.95 11.08
CA SER A 174 1.39 -4.98 10.98
C SER A 174 1.26 -5.50 9.56
N SER A 175 0.96 -6.79 9.45
CA SER A 175 0.44 -7.45 8.25
C SER A 175 -0.11 -8.84 8.64
N HIS A 176 -0.83 -9.46 7.73
CA HIS A 176 -1.50 -10.74 7.97
C HIS A 176 -0.82 -11.91 7.26
N ILE A 177 -0.82 -13.06 7.94
CA ILE A 177 -0.26 -14.32 7.43
C ILE A 177 -1.30 -15.08 6.62
N ASP A 178 -2.56 -15.03 7.00
CA ASP A 178 -3.63 -15.77 6.33
C ASP A 178 -3.90 -15.25 4.91
N THR A 179 -4.54 -16.09 4.12
CA THR A 179 -4.99 -15.75 2.77
C THR A 179 -6.48 -15.98 2.66
N VAL A 180 -7.14 -15.38 1.67
CA VAL A 180 -8.41 -15.96 1.18
C VAL A 180 -8.24 -17.43 0.74
N PHE A 181 -9.35 -18.17 0.74
CA PHE A 181 -9.38 -19.59 0.35
C PHE A 181 -9.04 -19.86 -1.13
N THR A 182 -8.98 -18.84 -1.99
CA THR A 182 -8.83 -18.99 -3.45
C THR A 182 -7.39 -18.97 -3.95
N THR A 183 -6.43 -18.51 -3.13
CA THR A 183 -5.05 -18.27 -3.57
C THR A 183 -4.04 -18.51 -2.45
N GLY A 184 -2.79 -18.76 -2.82
CA GLY A 184 -1.66 -18.82 -1.88
C GLY A 184 -1.11 -17.44 -1.50
N GLY A 185 -1.74 -16.36 -1.97
CA GLY A 185 -1.53 -15.01 -1.44
C GLY A 185 -0.15 -14.41 -1.74
N ALA A 186 0.33 -14.53 -2.98
CA ALA A 186 1.70 -14.10 -3.32
C ALA A 186 1.91 -12.59 -3.17
N GLY A 187 0.96 -11.79 -3.65
CA GLY A 187 0.82 -10.39 -3.29
C GLY A 187 0.26 -10.27 -1.88
N ASP A 188 -0.88 -10.91 -1.64
CA ASP A 188 -1.79 -10.67 -0.52
C ASP A 188 -1.84 -11.83 0.51
N CYS A 189 -1.12 -11.77 1.64
CA CYS A 189 -0.04 -10.83 1.94
C CYS A 189 1.30 -11.53 2.23
N SER A 190 1.56 -12.67 1.55
CA SER A 190 2.88 -13.34 1.68
C SER A 190 4.02 -12.40 1.33
N SER A 191 3.82 -11.46 0.39
CA SER A 191 4.80 -10.42 0.07
C SER A 191 5.10 -9.50 1.25
N CYS A 192 4.07 -9.11 1.99
CA CYS A 192 4.09 -8.21 3.13
C CYS A 192 4.77 -8.87 4.33
N VAL A 193 4.40 -10.12 4.63
CA VAL A 193 5.07 -10.96 5.64
C VAL A 193 6.55 -11.14 5.31
N GLY A 194 6.89 -11.38 4.05
CA GLY A 194 8.28 -11.49 3.60
C GLY A 194 9.07 -10.19 3.78
N VAL A 195 8.47 -9.04 3.49
CA VAL A 195 9.05 -7.72 3.76
C VAL A 195 9.22 -7.51 5.26
N MET A 196 8.22 -7.80 6.08
CA MET A 196 8.29 -7.63 7.53
C MET A 196 9.38 -8.49 8.18
N LEU A 197 9.56 -9.74 7.77
CA LEU A 197 10.64 -10.59 8.28
C LEU A 197 12.03 -10.02 7.95
N GLU A 198 12.22 -9.52 6.72
CA GLU A 198 13.49 -8.91 6.32
C GLU A 198 13.71 -7.53 6.98
N LEU A 199 12.66 -6.75 7.20
CA LEU A 199 12.70 -5.52 8.00
C LEU A 199 13.09 -5.83 9.45
N ALA A 200 12.46 -6.83 10.07
CA ALA A 200 12.77 -7.27 11.42
C ALA A 200 14.24 -7.71 11.54
N ARG A 201 14.78 -8.41 10.53
CA ARG A 201 16.20 -8.76 10.46
C ARG A 201 17.11 -7.53 10.47
N GLY A 202 16.76 -6.49 9.70
CA GLY A 202 17.47 -5.21 9.69
C GLY A 202 17.36 -4.45 11.00
N VAL A 203 16.15 -4.30 11.54
CA VAL A 203 15.84 -3.64 12.81
C VAL A 203 16.59 -4.30 13.96
N ALA A 204 16.70 -5.63 13.99
CA ALA A 204 17.49 -6.36 14.98
C ALA A 204 18.97 -5.91 15.07
N GLN A 205 19.51 -5.29 14.01
CA GLN A 205 20.87 -4.76 13.96
C GLN A 205 20.97 -3.27 14.30
N TRP A 206 19.85 -2.53 14.23
CA TRP A 206 19.80 -1.08 14.42
C TRP A 206 19.13 -0.63 15.72
N ALA A 207 18.23 -1.44 16.28
CA ALA A 207 17.37 -1.05 17.39
C ALA A 207 18.13 -0.64 18.67
N HIS A 208 19.42 -0.96 18.77
CA HIS A 208 20.26 -0.51 19.86
C HIS A 208 20.40 1.01 19.89
N GLY A 209 20.17 1.73 18.79
CA GLY A 209 20.22 3.20 18.74
C GLY A 209 18.87 3.90 18.91
N PHE A 210 17.77 3.14 19.05
CA PHE A 210 16.43 3.70 19.06
C PHE A 210 16.06 4.36 20.40
N LYS A 211 15.05 5.23 20.35
CA LYS A 211 14.39 5.88 21.49
C LYS A 211 13.03 5.27 21.80
N SER A 212 12.42 4.60 20.82
CA SER A 212 11.21 3.79 20.95
C SER A 212 11.44 2.36 20.46
N GLY A 213 10.63 1.42 20.96
CA GLY A 213 10.63 0.07 20.45
C GLY A 213 9.89 -0.06 19.12
N VAL A 214 10.21 -1.13 18.39
CA VAL A 214 9.47 -1.53 17.18
C VAL A 214 8.85 -2.89 17.43
N LEU A 215 7.56 -3.02 17.11
CA LEU A 215 6.77 -4.22 17.31
C LEU A 215 6.27 -4.72 15.95
N PHE A 216 6.71 -5.89 15.53
CA PHE A 216 6.17 -6.56 14.35
C PHE A 216 5.06 -7.50 14.78
N LEU A 217 3.86 -7.30 14.25
CA LEU A 217 2.70 -8.15 14.43
C LEU A 217 2.39 -8.85 13.12
N PHE A 218 2.68 -10.15 13.07
CA PHE A 218 2.23 -11.02 12.00
C PHE A 218 0.93 -11.67 12.47
N ASN A 219 -0.20 -11.03 12.15
CA ASN A 219 -1.50 -11.49 12.62
C ASN A 219 -2.11 -12.53 11.66
N THR A 220 -3.28 -13.03 12.03
CA THR A 220 -4.11 -13.91 11.20
C THR A 220 -5.56 -13.48 11.32
N GLY A 221 -6.35 -13.65 10.27
CA GLY A 221 -7.76 -13.32 10.23
C GLY A 221 -8.04 -11.89 9.80
N GLU A 222 -7.18 -11.31 8.98
CA GLU A 222 -7.52 -10.08 8.24
C GLU A 222 -8.67 -10.37 7.27
N GLU A 223 -8.52 -11.46 6.51
CA GLU A 223 -9.41 -11.82 5.40
C GLU A 223 -10.81 -12.25 5.89
N GLU A 224 -10.90 -12.60 7.17
CA GLU A 224 -12.14 -12.93 7.88
C GLU A 224 -12.74 -11.72 8.62
N GLY A 225 -12.36 -10.50 8.23
CA GLY A 225 -12.94 -9.26 8.73
C GLY A 225 -12.15 -8.57 9.82
N LEU A 226 -10.84 -8.47 9.61
CA LEU A 226 -9.88 -7.71 10.44
C LEU A 226 -9.84 -8.19 11.90
N VAL A 227 -10.22 -9.45 12.12
CA VAL A 227 -10.34 -10.01 13.47
C VAL A 227 -8.97 -10.25 14.10
N GLY A 228 -7.94 -10.44 13.27
CA GLY A 228 -6.54 -10.51 13.70
C GLY A 228 -6.06 -9.25 14.41
N ALA A 229 -6.04 -8.11 13.72
CA ALA A 229 -5.68 -6.84 14.35
C ALA A 229 -6.60 -6.49 15.53
N HIS A 230 -7.91 -6.77 15.41
CA HIS A 230 -8.86 -6.50 16.49
C HIS A 230 -8.51 -7.29 17.75
N SER A 231 -8.20 -8.59 17.62
CA SER A 231 -7.85 -9.41 18.76
C SER A 231 -6.56 -8.92 19.45
N PHE A 232 -5.54 -8.51 18.69
CA PHE A 232 -4.31 -7.95 19.26
C PHE A 232 -4.59 -6.67 20.06
N ILE A 233 -5.29 -5.71 19.45
CA ILE A 233 -5.63 -4.43 20.09
C ILE A 233 -6.60 -4.59 21.26
N THR A 234 -7.38 -5.68 21.33
CA THR A 234 -8.35 -5.87 22.42
C THR A 234 -7.86 -6.78 23.55
N GLN A 235 -6.83 -7.59 23.31
CA GLN A 235 -6.43 -8.64 24.25
C GLN A 235 -4.94 -8.62 24.61
N HIS A 236 -4.04 -8.27 23.69
CA HIS A 236 -2.60 -8.37 23.93
C HIS A 236 -2.10 -7.28 24.88
N HIS A 237 -1.25 -7.61 25.84
CA HIS A 237 -0.79 -6.66 26.86
C HIS A 237 0.09 -5.51 26.30
N TRP A 238 0.93 -5.78 25.28
CA TRP A 238 1.75 -4.75 24.62
C TRP A 238 0.95 -3.68 23.84
N ARG A 239 -0.35 -3.88 23.59
CA ARG A 239 -1.20 -2.86 22.94
C ARG A 239 -1.13 -1.50 23.63
N ASN A 240 -0.96 -1.51 24.96
CA ASN A 240 -0.96 -0.31 25.79
C ASN A 240 0.29 0.54 25.57
N SER A 241 1.36 -0.05 25.02
CA SER A 241 2.59 0.63 24.66
C SER A 241 2.62 1.11 23.21
N VAL A 242 1.67 0.70 22.36
CA VAL A 242 1.61 1.14 20.97
C VAL A 242 1.17 2.61 20.89
N ARG A 243 1.93 3.39 20.12
CA ARG A 243 1.69 4.83 19.89
C ARG A 243 1.44 5.15 18.43
N PHE A 244 1.97 4.35 17.51
CA PHE A 244 1.85 4.56 16.08
C PHE A 244 1.73 3.23 15.36
N ALA A 245 0.90 3.14 14.32
CA ALA A 245 0.72 1.94 13.51
C ALA A 245 1.16 2.15 12.07
N VAL A 246 1.91 1.20 11.54
CA VAL A 246 2.19 1.02 10.13
C VAL A 246 1.54 -0.29 9.72
N ASP A 247 0.72 -0.25 8.67
CA ASP A 247 0.13 -1.45 8.08
C ASP A 247 0.71 -1.67 6.67
N LEU A 248 1.09 -2.90 6.37
CA LEU A 248 1.63 -3.31 5.07
C LEU A 248 0.67 -4.31 4.42
N GLU A 249 0.12 -3.91 3.29
CA GLU A 249 -0.96 -4.56 2.59
C GLU A 249 -0.65 -4.79 1.09
N ALA A 250 -1.48 -5.58 0.42
CA ALA A 250 -1.50 -5.74 -1.02
C ALA A 250 -2.93 -5.78 -1.56
N MET A 251 -3.33 -4.75 -2.31
CA MET A 251 -4.58 -4.72 -3.09
C MET A 251 -4.33 -5.13 -4.55
N GLY A 252 -3.33 -5.97 -4.78
CA GLY A 252 -2.74 -6.28 -6.08
C GLY A 252 -1.48 -7.12 -5.92
N ILE A 253 -0.64 -7.17 -6.95
CA ILE A 253 0.58 -7.97 -6.91
C ILE A 253 1.82 -7.14 -7.29
N GLY A 254 2.50 -6.66 -6.25
CA GLY A 254 3.74 -5.90 -6.35
C GLY A 254 3.57 -4.49 -6.91
N GLY A 255 4.51 -4.07 -7.75
CA GLY A 255 4.70 -2.67 -8.11
C GLY A 255 5.34 -1.86 -6.98
N LYS A 256 5.09 -0.55 -6.96
CA LYS A 256 5.46 0.31 -5.84
C LYS A 256 4.48 0.09 -4.70
N SER A 257 4.99 -0.16 -3.49
CA SER A 257 4.17 -0.07 -2.28
C SER A 257 3.83 1.41 -2.06
N THR A 258 2.54 1.73 -2.19
CA THR A 258 2.03 3.10 -2.20
C THR A 258 1.39 3.39 -0.86
N LEU A 259 1.82 4.48 -0.23
CA LEU A 259 1.10 5.05 0.90
C LEU A 259 -0.28 5.53 0.41
N PHE A 260 -1.34 4.90 0.90
CA PHE A 260 -2.71 5.20 0.46
C PHE A 260 -3.63 5.59 1.62
N GLN A 261 -3.24 5.36 2.88
CA GLN A 261 -3.89 5.97 4.03
C GLN A 261 -2.88 6.59 4.99
N GLY A 262 -3.24 7.72 5.59
CA GLY A 262 -2.39 8.42 6.54
C GLY A 262 -3.16 9.43 7.37
N THR A 263 -2.81 9.53 8.64
CA THR A 263 -3.63 10.27 9.61
C THR A 263 -3.19 11.71 9.87
N HIS A 264 -1.89 11.94 10.06
CA HIS A 264 -1.36 13.23 10.50
C HIS A 264 -0.24 13.72 9.59
N GLN A 265 -0.19 15.04 9.39
CA GLN A 265 0.79 15.68 8.51
C GLN A 265 2.24 15.39 8.94
N TRP A 266 2.55 15.46 10.23
CA TRP A 266 3.90 15.17 10.74
C TRP A 266 4.37 13.75 10.41
N ALA A 267 3.46 12.77 10.37
CA ALA A 267 3.79 11.38 10.06
C ALA A 267 4.10 11.22 8.57
N LEU A 268 3.33 11.89 7.72
CA LEU A 268 3.52 11.94 6.28
C LEU A 268 4.81 12.65 5.91
N GLU A 269 5.08 13.79 6.53
CA GLU A 269 6.33 14.56 6.37
C GLU A 269 7.53 13.73 6.84
N SER A 270 7.41 13.02 7.97
CA SER A 270 8.47 12.14 8.47
C SER A 270 8.78 11.01 7.48
N PHE A 271 7.76 10.41 6.86
CA PHE A 271 7.95 9.42 5.80
C PHE A 271 8.58 10.03 4.55
N ALA A 272 8.01 11.13 4.06
CA ALA A 272 8.48 11.87 2.89
C ALA A 272 9.94 12.29 2.99
N ALA A 273 10.38 12.73 4.17
CA ALA A 273 11.73 13.22 4.41
C ALA A 273 12.81 12.14 4.29
N VAL A 274 12.46 10.86 4.47
CA VAL A 274 13.44 9.76 4.54
C VAL A 274 13.20 8.63 3.54
N ALA A 275 12.02 8.57 2.92
CA ALA A 275 11.72 7.59 1.88
C ALA A 275 12.67 7.74 0.70
N LYS A 276 13.35 6.66 0.34
CA LYS A 276 14.31 6.66 -0.79
C LYS A 276 13.60 6.64 -2.14
N TYR A 277 12.42 6.02 -2.18
CA TYR A 277 11.59 5.85 -3.36
C TYR A 277 10.14 6.22 -2.98
N PRO A 278 9.85 7.50 -2.63
CA PRO A 278 8.52 7.86 -2.16
C PRO A 278 7.44 7.48 -3.19
N SER A 279 6.33 6.97 -2.68
CA SER A 279 5.14 6.65 -3.47
C SER A 279 3.91 6.81 -2.60
N ALA A 280 3.04 7.76 -2.97
CA ALA A 280 1.94 8.20 -2.11
C ALA A 280 0.77 8.70 -2.97
N GLN A 281 -0.44 8.17 -2.75
CA GLN A 281 -1.63 8.48 -3.57
C GLN A 281 -2.92 8.53 -2.76
N ILE A 282 -3.40 9.73 -2.39
CA ILE A 282 -4.64 9.87 -1.63
C ILE A 282 -5.93 9.72 -2.48
N ALA A 283 -5.84 9.80 -3.81
CA ALA A 283 -7.02 9.55 -4.65
C ALA A 283 -7.57 8.14 -4.39
N ILE A 284 -6.69 7.21 -4.01
CA ILE A 284 -7.05 5.85 -3.60
C ILE A 284 -7.72 5.86 -2.23
N GLN A 285 -7.27 6.68 -1.27
CA GLN A 285 -7.89 6.85 0.05
C GLN A 285 -9.38 7.23 -0.06
N ASP A 286 -9.71 8.23 -0.88
CA ASP A 286 -11.07 8.74 -1.01
C ASP A 286 -12.00 7.71 -1.67
N ILE A 287 -11.48 7.00 -2.70
CA ILE A 287 -12.21 5.91 -3.36
C ILE A 287 -12.41 4.73 -2.40
N PHE A 288 -11.38 4.38 -1.62
CA PHE A 288 -11.44 3.31 -0.62
C PHE A 288 -12.44 3.64 0.50
N ASN A 289 -12.35 4.83 1.08
CA ASN A 289 -13.28 5.32 2.10
C ASN A 289 -14.72 5.47 1.60
N SER A 290 -14.91 5.72 0.30
CA SER A 290 -16.24 5.76 -0.30
C SER A 290 -16.92 4.38 -0.39
N GLY A 291 -16.17 3.30 -0.14
CA GLY A 291 -16.64 1.92 -0.32
C GLY A 291 -16.72 1.49 -1.78
N ALA A 292 -16.17 2.28 -2.71
CA ALA A 292 -16.11 1.93 -4.13
C ALA A 292 -15.09 0.80 -4.40
N ILE A 293 -14.09 0.65 -3.52
CA ILE A 293 -13.24 -0.53 -3.45
C ILE A 293 -13.78 -1.41 -2.31
N ASN A 294 -14.19 -2.63 -2.64
CA ASN A 294 -14.63 -3.62 -1.64
C ASN A 294 -13.42 -4.27 -0.97
N SER A 295 -12.66 -3.50 -0.21
CA SER A 295 -11.54 -3.97 0.60
C SER A 295 -11.52 -3.17 1.91
N ALA A 296 -10.98 -3.77 2.95
CA ALA A 296 -10.61 -3.12 4.20
C ALA A 296 -9.21 -3.62 4.54
N THR A 297 -8.55 -2.97 5.49
CA THR A 297 -7.22 -3.36 5.96
C THR A 297 -7.22 -3.33 7.48
N ASP A 298 -6.28 -4.04 8.09
CA ASP A 298 -6.09 -4.02 9.55
C ASP A 298 -5.88 -2.60 10.10
N PHE A 299 -5.38 -1.68 9.27
CA PHE A 299 -5.31 -0.26 9.57
C PHE A 299 -6.62 0.33 10.10
N GLN A 300 -7.77 -0.10 9.58
CA GLN A 300 -9.08 0.36 10.06
C GLN A 300 -9.26 0.07 11.57
N ILE A 301 -8.77 -1.07 12.05
CA ILE A 301 -8.83 -1.43 13.47
C ILE A 301 -7.93 -0.51 14.29
N TYR A 302 -6.71 -0.28 13.83
CA TYR A 302 -5.77 0.59 14.54
C TYR A 302 -6.31 2.02 14.66
N LEU A 303 -7.02 2.50 13.64
CA LEU A 303 -7.67 3.81 13.66
C LEU A 303 -8.93 3.85 14.52
N GLU A 304 -9.92 3.01 14.20
CA GLU A 304 -11.27 3.10 14.76
C GLU A 304 -11.37 2.51 16.18
N VAL A 305 -10.63 1.43 16.45
CA VAL A 305 -10.70 0.70 17.72
C VAL A 305 -9.58 1.12 18.67
N ALA A 306 -8.35 1.22 18.18
CA ALA A 306 -7.20 1.58 19.02
C ALA A 306 -6.98 3.10 19.15
N GLY A 307 -7.58 3.89 18.25
CA GLY A 307 -7.40 5.34 18.20
C GLY A 307 -5.99 5.78 17.79
N LEU A 308 -5.19 4.89 17.21
CA LEU A 308 -3.78 5.16 16.91
C LEU A 308 -3.62 6.07 15.68
N PRO A 309 -2.66 7.01 15.67
CA PRO A 309 -2.12 7.54 14.43
C PRO A 309 -1.35 6.46 13.67
N GLY A 310 -1.24 6.63 12.36
CA GLY A 310 -0.52 5.68 11.52
C GLY A 310 -0.50 5.97 10.03
N LEU A 311 0.11 5.03 9.30
CA LEU A 311 0.28 5.00 7.85
C LEU A 311 -0.06 3.60 7.30
N ASP A 312 -0.74 3.56 6.16
CA ASP A 312 -1.15 2.33 5.49
C ASP A 312 -0.61 2.28 4.06
N PHE A 313 0.06 1.19 3.73
CA PHE A 313 0.77 0.99 2.48
C PHE A 313 0.25 -0.23 1.75
N ALA A 314 -0.09 -0.08 0.47
CA ALA A 314 -0.55 -1.20 -0.35
C ALA A 314 0.24 -1.35 -1.64
N TYR A 315 0.49 -2.59 -2.05
CA TYR A 315 0.75 -2.91 -3.45
C TYR A 315 -0.53 -2.76 -4.27
N THR A 316 -0.47 -2.02 -5.38
CA THR A 316 -1.65 -1.74 -6.20
C THR A 316 -1.46 -2.09 -7.69
N ASP A 317 -0.32 -2.66 -8.07
CA ASP A 317 -0.14 -3.10 -9.46
C ASP A 317 -0.96 -4.35 -9.74
N MET A 318 -1.59 -4.40 -10.92
CA MET A 318 -2.34 -5.57 -11.41
C MET A 318 -3.44 -6.04 -10.42
N THR A 319 -4.20 -5.09 -9.87
CA THR A 319 -5.33 -5.33 -8.93
C THR A 319 -6.34 -6.37 -9.42
N SER A 320 -6.42 -6.67 -10.72
CA SER A 320 -7.29 -7.71 -11.28
C SER A 320 -6.98 -9.13 -10.78
N VAL A 321 -5.80 -9.37 -10.19
CA VAL A 321 -5.47 -10.68 -9.61
C VAL A 321 -5.82 -10.80 -8.12
N TYR A 322 -6.07 -9.67 -7.44
CA TYR A 322 -6.40 -9.62 -6.02
C TYR A 322 -7.58 -10.54 -5.69
N HIS A 323 -7.47 -11.31 -4.61
CA HIS A 323 -8.45 -12.33 -4.18
C HIS A 323 -8.82 -13.39 -5.23
N THR A 324 -7.96 -13.60 -6.23
CA THR A 324 -8.14 -14.65 -7.24
C THR A 324 -7.00 -15.66 -7.21
N LYS A 325 -7.23 -16.85 -7.74
CA LYS A 325 -6.20 -17.88 -7.98
C LYS A 325 -5.01 -17.42 -8.84
N ASN A 326 -5.07 -16.23 -9.44
CA ASN A 326 -4.01 -15.64 -10.23
C ASN A 326 -3.08 -14.74 -9.39
N ASP A 327 -3.35 -14.53 -8.09
CA ASP A 327 -2.38 -13.90 -7.20
C ASP A 327 -1.22 -14.87 -6.93
N LYS A 328 -0.27 -14.89 -7.86
CA LYS A 328 0.84 -15.85 -7.90
C LYS A 328 2.17 -15.16 -8.07
N ILE A 329 3.20 -15.77 -7.52
CA ILE A 329 4.54 -15.20 -7.47
C ILE A 329 5.13 -14.82 -8.83
N GLU A 330 4.68 -15.43 -9.94
CA GLU A 330 5.14 -15.08 -11.29
C GLU A 330 4.75 -13.66 -11.72
N HIS A 331 3.74 -13.07 -11.07
CA HIS A 331 3.31 -11.69 -11.33
C HIS A 331 3.97 -10.68 -10.38
N LEU A 332 4.66 -11.12 -9.33
CA LEU A 332 5.41 -10.25 -8.43
C LEU A 332 6.66 -9.70 -9.13
N LYS A 333 6.66 -8.40 -9.40
CA LYS A 333 7.74 -7.74 -10.13
C LYS A 333 9.01 -7.63 -9.28
N PRO A 334 10.20 -7.93 -9.83
CA PRO A 334 11.46 -7.64 -9.17
C PRO A 334 11.59 -6.14 -8.84
N GLY A 335 12.10 -5.83 -7.65
CA GLY A 335 12.22 -4.48 -7.11
C GLY A 335 11.01 -4.03 -6.28
N SER A 336 9.89 -4.77 -6.30
CA SER A 336 8.69 -4.43 -5.51
C SER A 336 8.89 -4.60 -4.02
N LEU A 337 9.53 -5.70 -3.60
CA LEU A 337 9.84 -5.92 -2.19
C LEU A 337 10.94 -4.96 -1.75
N GLN A 338 11.95 -4.74 -2.60
CA GLN A 338 13.02 -3.77 -2.33
C GLN A 338 12.47 -2.35 -2.14
N HIS A 339 11.52 -1.92 -2.96
CA HIS A 339 10.87 -0.62 -2.83
C HIS A 339 10.21 -0.43 -1.46
N ASN A 340 9.38 -1.40 -1.05
CA ASN A 340 8.70 -1.35 0.24
C ASN A 340 9.72 -1.39 1.39
N GLY A 341 10.60 -2.38 1.35
CA GLY A 341 11.60 -2.61 2.38
C GLY A 341 12.57 -1.45 2.58
N GLU A 342 13.07 -0.81 1.52
CA GLU A 342 14.00 0.31 1.66
C GLU A 342 13.34 1.58 2.20
N ASN A 343 12.13 1.88 1.76
CA ASN A 343 11.37 3.01 2.30
C ASN A 343 11.01 2.78 3.75
N MET A 344 10.47 1.60 4.06
CA MET A 344 10.00 1.28 5.40
C MET A 344 11.17 1.18 6.39
N LEU A 345 12.30 0.58 6.00
CA LEU A 345 13.49 0.55 6.85
C LEU A 345 13.97 1.98 7.15
N ALA A 346 14.07 2.85 6.14
CA ALA A 346 14.46 4.24 6.34
C ALA A 346 13.51 4.99 7.29
N PHE A 347 12.19 4.79 7.11
CA PHE A 347 11.16 5.35 7.97
C PHE A 347 11.28 4.86 9.42
N LEU A 348 11.37 3.54 9.64
CA LEU A 348 11.49 2.97 10.99
C LEU A 348 12.77 3.45 11.69
N LEU A 349 13.90 3.54 10.98
CA LEU A 349 15.14 4.08 11.55
C LEU A 349 14.98 5.54 11.99
N HIS A 350 14.27 6.35 11.21
CA HIS A 350 14.01 7.75 11.54
C HIS A 350 13.02 7.89 12.71
N ALA A 351 11.83 7.29 12.58
CA ALA A 351 10.75 7.37 13.54
C ALA A 351 11.16 6.79 14.90
N ALA A 352 11.77 5.61 14.92
CA ALA A 352 12.16 4.96 16.17
C ALA A 352 13.33 5.66 16.89
N SER A 353 14.14 6.44 16.17
CA SER A 353 15.23 7.22 16.76
C SER A 353 14.81 8.64 17.18
N SER A 354 13.59 9.07 16.84
CA SER A 354 13.10 10.42 17.06
C SER A 354 12.21 10.49 18.30
N GLN A 355 12.69 11.17 19.34
CA GLN A 355 11.89 11.44 20.54
C GLN A 355 10.62 12.25 20.18
N LYS A 356 10.79 13.29 19.35
CA LYS A 356 9.69 14.15 18.90
C LYS A 356 8.60 13.36 18.18
N PHE A 357 8.97 12.42 17.31
CA PHE A 357 8.00 11.58 16.59
C PHE A 357 7.08 10.83 17.57
N MET A 358 7.65 10.34 18.68
CA MET A 358 6.88 9.62 19.70
C MET A 358 6.02 10.53 20.55
N GLU A 359 6.46 11.76 20.82
CA GLU A 359 5.67 12.81 21.49
C GLU A 359 4.47 13.18 20.63
N ASP A 360 4.68 13.49 19.34
CA ASP A 360 3.63 13.81 18.38
C ASP A 360 2.63 12.63 18.24
N ALA A 361 3.11 11.38 18.21
CA ALA A 361 2.27 10.19 18.20
C ALA A 361 1.43 10.01 19.48
N HIS A 362 2.00 10.37 20.63
CA HIS A 362 1.31 10.29 21.91
C HIS A 362 0.20 11.34 22.00
N GLU A 363 0.47 12.58 21.58
CA GLU A 363 -0.51 13.66 21.52
C GLU A 363 -1.66 13.31 20.56
N ALA A 364 -1.34 12.86 19.34
CA ALA A 364 -2.31 12.47 18.33
C ALA A 364 -3.27 11.34 18.78
N LYS A 365 -2.82 10.43 19.65
CA LYS A 365 -3.68 9.38 20.22
C LYS A 365 -4.75 9.94 21.15
N GLN A 366 -4.51 11.12 21.75
CA GLN A 366 -5.44 11.81 22.63
C GLN A 366 -6.43 12.72 21.87
N GLU A 367 -6.18 12.99 20.59
CA GLU A 367 -7.03 13.80 19.72
C GLU A 367 -8.27 13.04 19.22
N SER A 368 -9.35 13.78 18.93
CA SER A 368 -10.59 13.20 18.42
C SER A 368 -10.43 12.68 16.99
N VAL A 369 -11.20 11.64 16.63
CA VAL A 369 -11.10 10.95 15.33
C VAL A 369 -11.34 11.89 14.13
N GLU A 370 -12.06 12.99 14.31
CA GLU A 370 -12.36 13.96 13.24
C GLU A 370 -11.13 14.78 12.76
N GLN A 371 -10.07 14.90 13.56
CA GLN A 371 -8.86 15.65 13.21
C GLN A 371 -7.79 14.82 12.46
N LYS A 372 -8.04 13.53 12.23
CA LYS A 372 -7.05 12.54 11.77
C LYS A 372 -6.94 12.37 10.24
N LYS A 373 -7.25 13.39 9.43
CA LYS A 373 -7.12 13.30 7.96
C LYS A 373 -6.15 14.34 7.43
N ALA A 374 -5.03 13.87 6.88
CA ALA A 374 -4.04 14.70 6.21
C ALA A 374 -4.00 14.40 4.70
N ILE A 375 -3.81 15.43 3.88
CA ILE A 375 -3.81 15.33 2.42
C ILE A 375 -2.37 15.27 1.90
N PHE A 376 -2.04 14.27 1.07
CA PHE A 376 -0.71 14.13 0.49
C PHE A 376 -0.74 13.49 -0.91
N PHE A 377 0.19 13.89 -1.76
CA PHE A 377 0.40 13.28 -3.07
C PHE A 377 1.87 13.37 -3.47
N ASP A 378 2.34 12.35 -4.17
CA ASP A 378 3.65 12.36 -4.83
C ASP A 378 3.53 12.83 -6.28
N ILE A 379 4.34 13.83 -6.67
CA ILE A 379 4.53 14.27 -8.06
C ILE A 379 5.94 13.90 -8.50
N LEU A 380 6.05 12.88 -9.36
CA LEU A 380 7.31 12.42 -9.97
C LEU A 380 8.35 11.89 -8.96
N SER A 381 7.92 11.15 -7.94
CA SER A 381 8.80 10.64 -6.87
C SER A 381 9.45 11.76 -6.06
N LYS A 382 8.70 12.85 -5.89
CA LYS A 382 8.89 13.94 -4.94
C LYS A 382 7.55 14.26 -4.30
N THR A 383 7.47 14.13 -2.98
CA THR A 383 6.35 14.61 -2.17
C THR A 383 6.38 16.14 -2.11
N ASN A 384 5.24 16.79 -2.33
CA ASN A 384 5.12 18.23 -2.10
C ASN A 384 5.05 18.51 -0.60
N GLU A 385 5.73 19.59 -0.17
CA GLU A 385 5.64 20.19 1.18
C GLU A 385 4.24 20.74 1.48
#